data_AF-A0A8T5KEE1-F1
#
_entry.id   AF-A0A8T5KEE1-F1
#
_cell.length_a   1.000
_cell.length_b   1.000
_cell.length_c   1.000
_cell.angle_alpha   90.00
_cell.angle_beta   90.00
_cell.angle_gamma   90.00
#
_symmetry.space_group_name_H-M   'P 1'
#
loop_
_entity.id
_entity.type
_entity.pdbx_description
1 polymer ?
#
loop_
_entity_poly.entity_id
_entity_poly.type
_entity_poly.pdbx_seq_one_letter_code
_entity_poly.pdbx_strand_id
1 'polypeptide(L)' 'IGVIVHGWSDFAGHGPGVNPILAALPGKVETRIDPDSNIGYILGIREKPQ' A
#
# COMPACT_ATOMS: atom_id res chain seq x y z
N ILE A 1 -4.88 3.95 5.96
CA ILE A 1 -3.55 3.57 5.44
C ILE A 1 -3.48 2.05 5.39
N GLY A 2 -2.93 1.47 4.34
CA GLY A 2 -2.87 0.01 4.19
C GLY A 2 -1.75 -0.44 3.26
N VAL A 3 -1.52 -1.74 3.24
CA VAL A 3 -0.52 -2.41 2.39
C VAL A 3 -1.26 -3.23 1.33
N ILE A 4 -0.79 -3.19 0.09
CA ILE A 4 -1.31 -4.08 -0.96
C ILE A 4 -0.78 -5.50 -0.72
N VAL A 5 -1.68 -6.48 -0.63
CA VAL A 5 -1.33 -7.87 -0.26
C VAL A 5 -1.53 -8.89 -1.37
N HIS A 6 -2.25 -8.53 -2.44
CA HIS A 6 -2.36 -9.37 -3.64
C HIS A 6 -2.62 -8.55 -4.90
N GLY A 7 -2.40 -9.19 -6.05
CA GLY A 7 -2.59 -8.61 -7.37
C GLY A 7 -4.05 -8.45 -7.79
N TRP A 8 -4.22 -8.10 -9.07
CA TRP A 8 -5.51 -7.89 -9.73
C TRP A 8 -6.38 -9.16 -9.75
N SER A 9 -7.70 -8.96 -9.84
CA SER A 9 -8.70 -10.00 -10.00
C SER A 9 -9.70 -9.59 -11.08
N ASP A 10 -10.09 -10.54 -11.93
CA ASP A 10 -11.03 -10.30 -13.04
C ASP A 10 -12.51 -10.45 -12.64
N PHE A 11 -12.80 -10.81 -11.39
CA PHE A 11 -14.16 -10.93 -10.89
C PHE A 11 -14.76 -9.56 -10.54
N ALA A 12 -16.02 -9.35 -10.92
CA ALA A 12 -16.73 -8.11 -10.61
C ALA A 12 -16.77 -7.86 -9.09
N GLY A 13 -16.42 -6.64 -8.68
CA GLY A 13 -16.33 -6.24 -7.27
C GLY A 13 -15.03 -6.61 -6.57
N HIS A 14 -14.08 -7.26 -7.25
CA HIS A 14 -12.73 -7.54 -6.73
C HIS A 14 -11.67 -6.60 -7.33
N GLY A 15 -10.46 -6.64 -6.76
CA GLY A 15 -9.29 -5.87 -7.19
C GLY A 15 -8.09 -6.20 -6.31
N PRO A 16 -6.99 -5.43 -6.36
CA PRO A 16 -5.86 -5.60 -5.45
C PRO A 16 -6.30 -5.46 -3.99
N GLY A 17 -5.96 -6.45 -3.17
CA GLY A 17 -6.35 -6.49 -1.77
C GLY A 17 -5.55 -5.49 -0.96
N VAL A 18 -6.23 -4.72 -0.11
CA VAL A 18 -5.61 -3.77 0.82
C VAL A 18 -5.79 -4.29 2.24
N ASN A 19 -4.69 -4.51 2.96
CA ASN A 19 -4.72 -4.81 4.39
C ASN A 19 -4.56 -3.50 5.19
N PRO A 20 -5.59 -3.03 5.93
CA PRO A 20 -5.48 -1.82 6.73
C PRO A 20 -4.46 -1.98 7.87
N ILE A 21 -3.62 -0.97 8.08
CA ILE A 21 -2.64 -0.94 9.19
C ILE A 21 -2.86 0.25 10.14
N LEU A 22 -3.58 1.27 9.68
CA LEU A 22 -3.92 2.45 10.48
C LEU A 22 -5.24 3.04 10.00
N ALA A 23 -6.09 3.38 10.96
CA ALA A 23 -7.30 4.16 10.78
C ALA A 23 -7.26 5.38 11.72
N ALA A 24 -7.83 6.50 11.27
CA ALA A 24 -7.92 7.71 12.05
C ALA A 24 -9.15 8.51 11.63
N LEU A 25 -9.62 9.41 12.50
CA LEU A 25 -10.65 10.38 12.16
C LEU A 25 -10.15 11.36 11.07
N PRO A 26 -11.05 12.00 10.31
CA PRO A 26 -10.67 12.97 9.28
C PRO A 26 -9.74 14.07 9.82
N GLY A 27 -8.74 14.44 9.03
CA GLY A 27 -7.76 15.49 9.39
C GLY A 27 -6.70 15.09 10.41
N LYS A 28 -6.68 13.83 10.89
CA LYS A 28 -5.66 13.35 11.84
C LYS A 28 -4.40 12.78 11.17
N VAL A 29 -4.49 12.41 9.90
CA VAL A 29 -3.38 11.82 9.13
C VAL A 29 -3.22 12.63 7.85
N GLU A 30 -2.00 13.15 7.64
CA GLU A 30 -1.58 13.76 6.39
C GLU A 30 -0.81 12.71 5.57
N THR A 31 -1.19 12.54 4.30
CA THR A 31 -0.56 11.57 3.39
C THR A 31 0.33 12.26 2.39
N ARG A 32 1.48 11.65 2.06
CA ARG A 32 2.37 12.09 0.99
C ARG A 32 2.49 10.99 -0.07
N ILE A 33 2.54 11.39 -1.34
CA ILE A 33 2.90 10.48 -2.43
C ILE A 33 4.42 10.31 -2.44
N ASP A 34 4.87 9.08 -2.34
CA ASP A 34 6.28 8.70 -2.35
C ASP A 34 6.46 7.49 -3.28
N PRO A 35 7.26 7.59 -4.35
CA PRO A 35 7.44 6.50 -5.32
C PRO A 35 8.08 5.25 -4.70
N ASP A 36 8.77 5.39 -3.57
CA ASP A 36 9.43 4.30 -2.87
C ASP A 36 8.60 3.76 -1.70
N SER A 37 7.31 4.11 -1.59
CA SER A 37 6.43 3.64 -0.52
C SER A 37 6.01 2.16 -0.72
N ASN A 38 6.99 1.26 -0.63
CA ASN A 38 6.80 -0.17 -0.76
C ASN A 38 7.53 -0.91 0.37
N ILE A 39 6.83 -1.78 1.07
CA ILE A 39 7.40 -2.55 2.19
C ILE A 39 8.56 -3.44 1.76
N GLY A 40 8.62 -3.86 0.48
CA GLY A 40 9.73 -4.63 -0.06
C GLY A 40 11.06 -3.87 -0.02
N TYR A 41 11.04 -2.56 -0.23
CA TYR A 41 12.24 -1.72 -0.13
C TYR A 41 12.64 -1.48 1.33
N ILE A 42 11.65 -1.25 2.20
CA ILE A 42 11.87 -1.01 3.63
C ILE A 42 12.46 -2.26 4.31
N LEU A 43 12.00 -3.45 3.95
CA LEU A 43 12.45 -4.72 4.51
C LEU A 43 13.70 -5.29 3.83
N GLY A 44 14.24 -4.62 2.79
CA GLY A 44 15.41 -5.11 2.05
C GLY A 44 15.15 -6.37 1.20
N ILE A 45 13.90 -6.64 0.86
CA ILE A 45 13.48 -7.79 0.02
C ILE A 45 13.59 -7.43 -1.47
N ARG A 46 13.49 -6.14 -1.81
CA ARG A 46 13.62 -5.61 -3.17
C ARG A 46 14.50 -4.36 -3.16
N GLU A 47 15.23 -4.15 -4.24
CA GLU A 47 15.94 -2.89 -4.49
C GLU A 47 14.97 -1.82 -4.97
N LYS A 48 15.29 -0.56 -4.65
CA LYS A 48 14.56 0.59 -5.18
C LYS A 48 14.84 0.75 -6.68
N PRO A 49 13.83 1.12 -7.48
CA PRO A 49 14.05 1.46 -8.88
C PRO A 49 14.98 2.68 -8.99
N GLN A 50 15.81 2.71 -10.05
CA GLN A 50 16.69 3.86 -10.37
C GLN A 50 15.93 4.99 -11.05
#